data_AF-A0A1X7TCH7-F1
#
_entry.id   AF-A0A1X7TCH7-F1
#
_cell.length_a   1.000
_cell.length_b   1.000
_cell.length_c   1.000
_cell.angle_alpha   90.00
_cell.angle_beta   90.00
_cell.angle_gamma   90.00
#
_symmetry.space_group_name_H-M   'P 1'
#
loop_
_entity.id
_entity.type
_entity.pdbx_description
1 polymer ?
#
loop_
_entity_poly.entity_id
_entity_poly.type
_entity_poly.pdbx_seq_one_letter_code
_entity_poly.pdbx_strand_id
1 'polypeptide(L)'
;MNETDLHSSVQKFVDAYSVDVSNDLIQEMDEIKKIHTANFGEDQLQPFELLNSLNKYKLTTLFPNCCIALRIFCTLPVTVAEGERSFSKLNHIKNYQRSTMTENRLTDFGTLAIESKLARQLNFDNIIDHFASLKARKAHV
;
A
#
# COMPACT_ATOMS: atom_id res chain seq x y z
N MET A 1 -17.15 15.06 -19.37
CA MET A 1 -16.87 15.77 -18.10
C MET A 1 -16.44 17.16 -18.48
N ASN A 2 -17.11 18.21 -17.99
CA ASN A 2 -16.73 19.58 -18.33
C ASN A 2 -15.41 19.92 -17.63
N GLU A 3 -14.57 20.75 -18.25
CA GLU A 3 -13.23 21.10 -17.75
C GLU A 3 -13.30 21.70 -16.34
N THR A 4 -14.33 22.50 -16.08
CA THR A 4 -14.66 23.10 -14.78
C THR A 4 -14.95 22.06 -13.68
N ASP A 5 -15.59 20.94 -14.03
CA ASP A 5 -15.92 19.89 -13.07
C ASP A 5 -14.69 19.09 -12.67
N LEU A 6 -13.75 18.92 -13.61
CA LEU A 6 -12.46 18.28 -13.35
C LEU A 6 -11.62 19.12 -12.39
N HIS A 7 -11.49 20.43 -12.63
CA HIS A 7 -10.75 21.32 -11.73
C HIS A 7 -11.34 21.33 -10.32
N SER A 8 -12.67 21.36 -10.20
CA SER A 8 -13.33 21.25 -8.88
C SER A 8 -13.03 19.93 -8.18
N SER A 9 -12.99 18.83 -8.93
CA SER A 9 -12.70 17.50 -8.38
C SER A 9 -11.23 17.36 -7.95
N VAL A 10 -10.30 17.90 -8.75
CA VAL A 10 -8.87 17.95 -8.41
C VAL A 10 -8.66 18.83 -7.18
N GLN A 11 -9.34 19.97 -7.07
CA GLN A 11 -9.23 20.83 -5.89
C GLN A 11 -9.65 20.09 -4.62
N LYS A 12 -10.77 19.37 -4.64
CA LYS A 12 -11.21 18.54 -3.50
C LYS A 12 -10.17 17.47 -3.12
N PHE A 13 -9.49 16.90 -4.12
CA PHE A 13 -8.43 15.91 -3.88
C PHE A 13 -7.19 16.56 -3.26
N VAL A 14 -6.77 17.73 -3.75
CA VAL A 14 -5.67 18.51 -3.17
C VAL A 14 -5.99 18.91 -1.74
N ASP A 15 -7.23 19.34 -1.46
CA ASP A 15 -7.65 19.69 -0.10
C ASP A 15 -7.60 18.47 0.83
N ALA A 16 -8.01 17.29 0.34
CA ALA A 16 -7.98 16.03 1.10
C ALA A 16 -6.55 15.50 1.36
N TYR A 17 -5.63 15.71 0.41
CA TYR A 17 -4.23 15.26 0.49
C TYR A 17 -3.25 16.43 0.50
N SER A 18 -3.58 17.49 1.26
CA SER A 18 -2.82 18.75 1.30
C SER A 18 -1.38 18.61 1.82
N VAL A 19 -1.05 17.49 2.45
CA VAL A 19 0.31 17.15 2.90
C VAL A 19 1.16 16.58 1.77
N ASP A 20 0.53 15.87 0.83
CA ASP A 20 1.22 15.05 -0.18
C ASP A 20 1.18 15.69 -1.58
N VAL A 21 0.18 16.54 -1.86
CA VAL A 21 -0.13 17.03 -3.21
C VAL A 21 -0.35 18.54 -3.17
N SER A 22 0.30 19.25 -4.09
CA SER A 22 0.18 20.72 -4.24
C SER A 22 -0.87 21.10 -5.29
N ASN A 23 -1.33 22.35 -5.27
CA ASN A 23 -2.25 22.90 -6.27
C ASN A 23 -1.67 22.88 -7.71
N ASP A 24 -0.35 22.78 -7.83
CA ASP A 24 0.36 22.60 -9.10
C ASP A 24 -0.08 21.33 -9.86
N LEU A 25 -0.70 20.37 -9.17
CA LEU A 25 -1.32 19.19 -9.78
C LEU A 25 -2.25 19.56 -10.94
N ILE A 26 -3.01 20.66 -10.83
CA ILE A 26 -3.92 21.07 -11.90
C ILE A 26 -3.16 21.35 -13.20
N GLN A 27 -2.06 22.09 -13.12
CA GLN A 27 -1.23 22.41 -14.28
C GLN A 27 -0.52 21.17 -14.81
N GLU A 28 0.04 20.34 -13.92
CA GLU A 28 0.68 19.08 -14.29
C GLU A 28 -0.29 18.12 -15.01
N MET A 29 -1.56 18.06 -14.61
CA MET A 29 -2.55 17.20 -15.26
C MET A 29 -2.86 17.66 -16.68
N ASP A 30 -2.95 18.96 -16.93
CA ASP A 30 -3.21 19.48 -18.26
C ASP A 30 -1.99 19.32 -19.19
N GLU A 31 -0.79 19.41 -18.64
CA GLU A 31 0.45 19.11 -19.36
C GLU A 31 0.56 17.61 -19.68
N ILE A 32 0.29 16.73 -18.70
CA ILE A 32 0.28 15.28 -18.92
C ILE A 32 -0.75 14.90 -19.97
N LYS A 33 -1.96 15.48 -20.00
CA LYS A 33 -2.95 15.17 -21.05
C LYS A 33 -2.44 15.49 -22.45
N LYS A 34 -1.74 16.62 -22.61
CA LYS A 34 -1.15 17.04 -23.90
C LYS A 34 0.00 16.11 -24.31
N ILE A 35 0.81 15.69 -23.34
CA ILE A 35 1.92 14.77 -23.58
C ILE A 35 1.42 13.34 -23.78
N HIS A 36 0.29 12.96 -23.17
CA HIS A 36 -0.30 11.64 -23.27
C HIS A 36 -0.64 11.31 -24.72
N THR A 37 -1.35 12.21 -25.40
CA THR A 37 -1.71 12.03 -26.82
C THR A 37 -0.49 11.97 -27.73
N ALA A 38 0.60 12.68 -27.40
CA ALA A 38 1.82 12.71 -28.20
C ALA A 38 2.77 11.52 -27.97
N ASN A 39 2.91 11.04 -26.73
CA ASN A 39 3.94 10.07 -26.34
C ASN A 39 3.38 8.67 -26.02
N PHE A 40 2.10 8.54 -25.71
CA PHE A 40 1.49 7.30 -25.21
C PHE A 40 0.35 6.77 -26.09
N GLY A 41 -0.07 7.52 -27.11
CA GLY A 41 -1.11 7.12 -28.07
C GLY A 41 -2.54 7.42 -27.61
N GLU A 42 -3.52 6.97 -28.40
CA GLU A 42 -4.96 7.13 -28.12
C GLU A 42 -5.52 6.07 -27.16
N ASP A 43 -4.75 5.03 -26.85
CA ASP A 43 -5.19 3.96 -25.96
C ASP A 43 -5.23 4.44 -24.50
N GLN A 44 -6.33 4.17 -23.81
CA GLN A 44 -6.45 4.42 -22.38
C GLN A 44 -5.54 3.47 -21.60
N LEU A 45 -4.41 3.97 -21.11
CA LEU A 45 -3.53 3.20 -20.22
C LEU A 45 -4.17 3.02 -18.85
N GLN A 46 -3.95 1.85 -18.25
CA GLN A 46 -4.33 1.62 -16.86
C GLN A 46 -3.48 2.53 -15.94
N PRO A 47 -4.03 3.02 -14.80
CA PRO A 47 -3.30 3.94 -13.92
C PRO A 47 -1.93 3.45 -13.46
N PHE A 48 -1.79 2.14 -13.23
CA PHE A 48 -0.51 1.51 -12.88
C PHE A 48 0.49 1.48 -14.05
N GLU A 49 0.02 1.26 -15.27
CA GLU A 49 0.84 1.27 -16.49
C GLU A 49 1.32 2.68 -16.82
N LEU A 50 0.45 3.68 -16.61
CA LEU A 50 0.81 5.09 -16.74
C LEU A 50 1.92 5.45 -15.75
N LEU A 51 1.80 5.06 -14.47
CA LEU A 51 2.82 5.30 -13.46
C LEU A 51 4.17 4.62 -13.84
N ASN A 52 4.13 3.37 -14.28
CA ASN A 52 5.34 2.67 -14.72
C ASN A 52 6.00 3.32 -15.94
N SER A 53 5.18 3.83 -16.86
CA SER A 53 5.68 4.47 -18.08
C SER A 53 6.30 5.84 -17.77
N LEU A 54 5.68 6.63 -16.88
CA LEU A 54 6.27 7.88 -16.37
C LEU A 54 7.64 7.63 -15.71
N ASN A 55 7.75 6.54 -14.95
CA ASN A 55 9.03 6.15 -14.36
C ASN A 55 10.06 5.71 -15.42
N LYS A 56 9.64 4.94 -16.43
CA LYS A 56 10.50 4.49 -17.54
C LYS A 56 11.08 5.66 -18.33
N TYR A 57 10.27 6.69 -18.59
CA TYR A 57 10.70 7.90 -19.30
C TYR A 57 11.35 8.95 -18.38
N LYS A 58 11.55 8.65 -17.09
CA LYS A 58 12.10 9.56 -16.07
C LYS A 58 11.36 10.90 -15.97
N LEU A 59 10.04 10.88 -16.23
CA LEU A 59 9.16 12.04 -16.14
C LEU A 59 8.70 12.32 -14.69
N THR A 60 9.12 11.50 -13.74
CA THR A 60 8.82 11.64 -12.30
C THR A 60 9.31 12.94 -11.69
N THR A 61 10.39 13.54 -12.23
CA THR A 61 10.87 14.86 -11.80
C THR A 61 10.10 16.01 -12.40
N LEU A 62 9.44 15.80 -13.54
CA LEU A 62 8.66 16.82 -14.24
C LEU A 62 7.21 16.87 -13.75
N PHE A 63 6.66 15.72 -13.33
CA PHE A 63 5.29 15.61 -12.83
C PHE A 63 5.23 14.91 -11.47
N PRO A 64 5.84 15.51 -10.43
CA PRO A 64 5.89 14.90 -9.10
C PRO A 64 4.50 14.74 -8.48
N ASN A 65 3.62 15.73 -8.60
CA ASN A 65 2.29 15.68 -7.99
C ASN A 65 1.41 14.62 -8.68
N CYS A 66 1.47 14.53 -10.01
CA CYS A 66 0.76 13.48 -10.75
C CYS A 66 1.24 12.07 -10.36
N CYS A 67 2.55 11.88 -10.17
CA CYS A 67 3.08 10.59 -9.74
C CYS A 67 2.61 10.22 -8.32
N ILE A 68 2.54 11.20 -7.41
CA ILE A 68 2.02 10.97 -6.05
C ILE A 68 0.53 10.63 -6.11
N ALA A 69 -0.26 11.38 -6.87
CA ALA A 69 -1.70 11.11 -7.04
C ALA A 69 -1.96 9.70 -7.61
N LEU A 70 -1.21 9.29 -8.64
CA LEU A 70 -1.30 7.96 -9.22
C LEU A 70 -0.88 6.87 -8.23
N ARG A 71 0.14 7.10 -7.41
CA ARG A 71 0.56 6.17 -6.36
C ARG A 71 -0.53 6.02 -5.31
N ILE A 72 -1.08 7.12 -4.81
CA ILE A 72 -2.21 7.10 -3.86
C ILE A 72 -3.34 6.27 -4.46
N PHE A 73 -3.76 6.57 -5.70
CA PHE A 73 -4.81 5.84 -6.40
C PHE A 73 -4.53 4.33 -6.49
N CYS A 74 -3.31 3.93 -6.88
CA CYS A 74 -2.93 2.53 -7.01
C CYS A 74 -2.84 1.79 -5.65
N THR A 75 -2.64 2.52 -4.56
CA THR A 75 -2.57 1.97 -3.20
C THR A 75 -3.90 1.98 -2.46
N LEU A 76 -4.92 2.67 -2.99
CA LEU A 76 -6.25 2.63 -2.41
C LEU A 76 -6.81 1.20 -2.56
N PRO A 77 -7.34 0.59 -1.51
CA PRO A 77 -8.02 -0.69 -1.61
C PRO A 77 -9.33 -0.49 -2.37
N VAL A 78 -9.29 -0.63 -3.70
CA VAL A 78 -10.47 -0.44 -4.57
C VAL A 78 -11.46 -1.61 -4.43
N THR A 79 -11.02 -2.76 -3.91
CA THR A 79 -11.85 -3.97 -3.83
C THR A 79 -12.06 -4.45 -2.40
N VAL A 80 -13.31 -4.76 -2.06
CA VAL A 80 -13.70 -5.43 -0.81
C VAL A 80 -13.03 -6.79 -0.62
N ALA A 81 -12.61 -7.44 -1.72
CA ALA A 81 -11.97 -8.75 -1.72
C ALA A 81 -10.65 -8.78 -0.92
N GLU A 82 -9.90 -7.68 -0.86
CA GLU A 82 -8.67 -7.60 -0.07
C GLU A 82 -8.97 -7.58 1.44
N GLY A 83 -10.03 -6.86 1.83
CA GLY A 83 -10.58 -6.92 3.19
C GLY A 83 -11.06 -8.32 3.54
N GLU A 84 -11.82 -8.97 2.66
CA GLU A 84 -12.33 -10.34 2.86
C GLU A 84 -11.20 -11.37 3.02
N ARG A 85 -10.12 -11.27 2.21
CA ARG A 85 -8.94 -12.12 2.37
C ARG A 85 -8.25 -11.91 3.71
N SER A 86 -8.14 -10.67 4.15
CA SER A 86 -7.56 -10.32 5.45
C SER A 86 -8.41 -10.85 6.62
N PHE A 87 -9.74 -10.70 6.55
CA PHE A 87 -10.67 -11.27 7.53
C PHE A 87 -10.69 -12.80 7.52
N SER A 88 -10.60 -13.44 6.35
CA SER A 88 -10.47 -14.89 6.25
C SER A 88 -9.20 -15.39 6.95
N LYS A 89 -8.06 -14.70 6.74
CA LYS A 89 -6.81 -15.02 7.43
C LYS A 89 -6.92 -14.77 8.93
N LEU A 90 -7.58 -13.69 9.34
CA LEU A 90 -7.83 -13.39 10.75
C LEU A 90 -8.70 -14.46 11.41
N ASN A 91 -9.75 -14.96 10.74
CA ASN A 91 -10.56 -16.08 11.24
C ASN A 91 -9.73 -17.36 11.44
N HIS A 92 -8.73 -17.61 10.58
CA HIS A 92 -7.80 -18.70 10.80
C HIS A 92 -6.89 -18.47 12.02
N ILE A 93 -6.43 -17.25 12.26
CA ILE A 93 -5.57 -16.92 13.40
C ILE A 93 -6.37 -16.91 14.71
N LYS A 94 -7.50 -16.20 14.74
CA LYS A 94 -8.45 -16.07 15.85
C LYS A 94 -9.61 -17.06 15.65
N ASN A 95 -9.35 -18.32 15.98
CA ASN A 95 -10.38 -19.36 15.97
C ASN A 95 -10.97 -19.57 17.38
N TYR A 96 -12.05 -20.37 17.47
CA TYR A 96 -12.75 -20.62 18.74
C TYR A 96 -11.83 -21.08 19.88
N GLN A 97 -10.85 -21.93 19.57
CA GLN A 97 -9.88 -22.44 20.56
C GLN A 97 -8.86 -21.39 21.01
N ARG A 98 -8.64 -20.33 20.23
CA ARG A 98 -7.73 -19.21 20.52
C ARG A 98 -8.47 -17.92 20.87
N SER A 99 -9.75 -18.02 21.25
CA SER A 99 -10.63 -16.88 21.53
C SER A 99 -10.20 -16.05 22.75
N THR A 100 -9.40 -16.62 23.66
CA THR A 100 -8.90 -15.95 24.88
C THR A 100 -7.53 -15.28 24.71
N MET A 101 -7.01 -15.20 23.48
CA MET A 101 -5.72 -14.59 23.21
C MET A 101 -5.76 -13.06 23.40
N THR A 102 -4.68 -12.49 23.95
CA THR A 102 -4.55 -11.04 24.08
C THR A 102 -4.36 -10.37 22.72
N GLU A 103 -4.79 -9.11 22.62
CA GLU A 103 -4.68 -8.33 21.38
C GLU A 103 -3.22 -8.18 20.91
N ASN A 104 -2.27 -7.98 21.83
CA ASN A 104 -0.84 -7.93 21.48
C ASN A 104 -0.38 -9.21 20.77
N ARG A 105 -0.73 -10.38 21.32
CA ARG A 105 -0.36 -11.67 20.74
C ARG A 105 -1.08 -11.92 19.41
N LEU A 106 -2.32 -11.42 19.26
CA LEU A 106 -3.04 -11.47 17.99
C LEU A 106 -2.34 -10.66 16.90
N THR A 107 -1.91 -9.44 17.23
CA THR A 107 -1.17 -8.55 16.32
C THR A 107 0.18 -9.17 15.90
N ASP A 108 0.91 -9.78 16.83
CA ASP A 108 2.17 -10.48 16.53
C ASP A 108 1.94 -11.64 15.54
N PHE A 109 0.90 -12.47 15.78
CA PHE A 109 0.53 -13.54 14.85
C PHE A 109 0.03 -13.01 13.50
N GLY A 110 -0.70 -11.90 13.51
CA GLY A 110 -1.14 -11.21 12.30
C GLY A 110 0.04 -10.80 11.43
N THR A 111 1.06 -10.19 12.04
CA THR A 111 2.30 -9.78 11.37
C THR A 111 3.01 -10.97 10.74
N LEU A 112 3.20 -12.07 11.50
CA LEU A 112 3.81 -13.30 10.98
C LEU A 112 3.00 -13.94 9.84
N ALA A 113 1.67 -13.82 9.88
CA ALA A 113 0.79 -14.38 8.87
C ALA A 113 0.77 -13.56 7.57
N ILE A 114 0.79 -12.23 7.67
CA ILE A 114 0.94 -11.30 6.53
C ILE A 114 2.31 -11.54 5.88
N GLU A 115 3.37 -11.51 6.68
CA GLU A 115 4.76 -11.71 6.23
C GLU A 115 5.18 -13.17 6.19
N SER A 116 4.25 -14.09 5.90
CA SER A 116 4.50 -15.53 6.01
C SER A 116 5.62 -16.05 5.11
N LYS A 117 5.94 -15.33 4.01
CA LYS A 117 7.08 -15.67 3.13
C LYS A 117 8.41 -15.39 3.82
N LEU A 118 8.55 -14.22 4.46
CA LEU A 118 9.73 -13.85 5.23
C LEU A 118 9.84 -14.69 6.50
N ALA A 119 8.72 -14.90 7.20
CA ALA A 119 8.69 -15.73 8.41
C ALA A 119 9.17 -17.17 8.16
N ARG A 120 8.92 -17.72 6.96
CA ARG A 120 9.41 -19.05 6.56
C ARG A 120 10.93 -19.12 6.32
N GLN A 121 11.59 -17.98 6.15
CA GLN A 121 13.05 -17.91 5.99
C GLN A 121 13.78 -17.85 7.34
N LEU A 122 13.06 -17.71 8.45
CA LEU A 122 13.65 -17.70 9.79
C LEU A 122 14.20 -19.09 10.14
N ASN A 123 15.39 -19.11 10.76
CA ASN A 123 15.96 -20.33 11.31
C ASN A 123 15.30 -20.64 12.67
N PHE A 124 14.41 -21.64 12.68
CA PHE A 124 13.69 -22.05 13.88
C PHE A 124 14.58 -22.66 14.95
N ASP A 125 15.68 -23.33 14.59
CA ASP A 125 16.59 -23.95 15.57
C ASP A 125 17.21 -22.87 16.46
N ASN A 126 17.70 -21.79 15.85
CA ASN A 126 18.24 -20.64 16.59
C ASN A 126 17.19 -19.98 17.50
N ILE A 127 15.94 -19.91 17.06
CA ILE A 127 14.85 -19.31 17.84
C ILE A 127 14.51 -20.20 19.04
N ILE A 128 14.46 -21.52 18.83
CA ILE A 128 14.20 -22.50 19.89
C ILE A 128 15.31 -22.45 20.94
N ASP A 129 16.57 -22.44 20.51
CA ASP A 129 17.73 -22.37 21.41
C ASP A 129 17.74 -21.06 22.20
N HIS A 130 17.46 -19.95 21.54
CA HIS A 130 17.34 -18.64 22.20
C HIS A 130 16.21 -18.66 23.25
N PHE A 131 15.03 -19.14 22.88
CA PHE A 131 13.89 -19.25 23.79
C PHE A 131 14.19 -20.15 25.00
N ALA A 132 14.83 -21.30 24.76
CA ALA A 132 15.25 -22.22 25.80
C ALA A 132 16.25 -21.56 26.75
N SER A 133 17.23 -20.80 26.24
CA SER A 133 18.22 -20.08 27.06
C SER A 133 17.59 -19.02 27.97
N LEU A 134 16.50 -18.37 27.54
CA LEU A 134 15.76 -17.37 28.32
C LEU A 134 14.92 -18.03 29.41
N LYS A 135 14.33 -19.19 29.14
CA LYS A 135 13.55 -19.97 30.11
C LYS A 135 14.43 -20.67 31.14
N ALA A 136 15.57 -21.23 30.74
CA ALA A 136 16.52 -21.90 31.63
C ALA A 136 17.04 -20.96 32.74
N ARG A 137 17.23 -19.67 32.40
CA ARG A 137 17.59 -18.64 33.39
C ARG A 137 16.55 -18.40 34.49
N LYS A 138 15.28 -18.75 34.28
CA LYS A 138 14.23 -18.67 35.31
C LYS A 138 14.15 -19.91 36.22
N ALA A 139 14.85 -21.00 35.89
CA ALA A 139 14.87 -22.21 36.71
C ALA A 139 15.97 -22.22 37.78
N HIS A 140 16.93 -21.30 37.70
CA HIS A 140 18.07 -21.20 38.62
C HIS A 140 18.00 -19.98 39.57
N VAL A 141 16.81 -19.43 39.80
CA VAL A 141 16.53 -18.41 40.83
C VAL A 141 15.40 -18.91 41.73
#